data_AF-A0A814JUS7-F1
#
_entry.id   AF-A0A814JUS7-F1
#
_cell.length_a   1.000
_cell.length_b   1.000
_cell.length_c   1.000
_cell.angle_alpha   90.00
_cell.angle_beta   90.00
_cell.angle_gamma   90.00
#
_symmetry.space_group_name_H-M   'P 1'
#
loop_
_entity.id
_entity.type
_entity.pdbx_description
1 polymer ?
#
loop_
_entity_poly.entity_id
_entity_poly.type
_entity_poly.pdbx_seq_one_letter_code
_entity_poly.pdbx_strand_id
1 'polypeptide(L)'
;MAAVELAGRIRSDGGECRDGAAVELSSLSRFEKDDDGRCLGDDYEDIIDYFEETYIGRLRPNQTRRQPKFGIDFWNMYHRTTEAVMRTNNVAEAYHRRIGSVFQYSHPTLWCFLEKLIEEENATHMDILHINADQAPKLKSKRNERFEKRLLNIISNPHAYVLKQLDSIASNISL
;
A
#
# COMPACT_ATOMS: atom_id res chain seq x y z
N MET A 1 33.48 19.32 -16.19
CA MET A 1 34.54 19.32 -15.15
C MET A 1 33.84 19.32 -13.80
N ALA A 2 34.03 18.42 -12.85
CA ALA A 2 34.90 17.27 -12.71
C ALA A 2 34.17 16.27 -11.77
N ALA A 3 34.40 14.99 -11.98
CA ALA A 3 33.97 13.91 -11.11
C ALA A 3 34.72 13.96 -9.77
N VAL A 4 34.07 13.57 -8.67
CA VAL A 4 34.76 13.19 -7.43
C VAL A 4 34.49 11.72 -7.17
N GLU A 5 35.61 11.06 -6.99
CA GLU A 5 35.93 9.65 -6.96
C GLU A 5 35.74 9.10 -5.54
N LEU A 6 35.07 7.96 -5.40
CA LEU A 6 35.13 7.12 -4.20
C LEU A 6 35.46 5.69 -4.64
N ALA A 7 36.75 5.48 -4.92
CA ALA A 7 37.33 4.17 -5.19
C ALA A 7 37.60 3.43 -3.87
N GLY A 8 36.71 2.50 -3.51
CA GLY A 8 37.00 1.44 -2.55
C GLY A 8 37.55 0.22 -3.28
N ARG A 9 38.87 0.05 -3.27
CA ARG A 9 39.60 -1.04 -3.94
C ARG A 9 39.76 -2.24 -2.98
N ILE A 10 39.00 -3.31 -3.19
CA ILE A 10 39.32 -4.62 -2.61
C ILE A 10 40.08 -5.41 -3.68
N ARG A 11 41.37 -5.67 -3.41
CA ARG A 11 42.16 -6.68 -4.12
C ARG A 11 41.77 -8.05 -3.56
N SER A 12 41.40 -8.98 -4.43
CA SER A 12 41.67 -10.40 -4.21
C SER A 12 42.11 -11.01 -5.54
N ASP A 13 43.24 -11.70 -5.47
CA ASP A 13 43.93 -12.37 -6.54
C ASP A 13 43.09 -13.47 -7.20
N GLY A 14 43.35 -13.67 -8.50
CA GLY A 14 43.27 -14.93 -9.24
C GLY A 14 42.05 -15.84 -9.02
N GLY A 15 41.07 -15.76 -9.94
CA GLY A 15 40.07 -16.79 -10.13
C GLY A 15 38.93 -16.31 -11.03
N GLU A 16 38.87 -16.85 -12.25
CA GLU A 16 37.79 -16.75 -13.25
C GLU A 16 36.49 -16.04 -12.85
N CYS A 17 36.18 -14.96 -13.57
CA CYS A 17 34.84 -14.37 -13.59
C CYS A 17 33.83 -15.40 -14.11
N ARG A 18 33.03 -15.98 -13.20
CA ARG A 18 31.76 -16.59 -13.59
C ARG A 18 30.66 -15.56 -13.39
N ASP A 19 29.96 -15.31 -14.50
CA ASP A 19 28.87 -14.37 -14.64
C ASP A 19 27.88 -14.44 -13.47
N GLY A 20 27.47 -13.26 -13.01
CA GLY A 20 26.39 -13.12 -12.04
C GLY A 20 25.13 -13.79 -12.58
N ALA A 21 24.77 -14.92 -11.98
CA ALA A 21 23.54 -15.62 -12.25
C ALA A 21 22.37 -14.69 -11.88
N ALA A 22 21.81 -14.02 -12.88
CA ALA A 22 20.44 -13.56 -12.83
C ALA A 22 19.59 -14.81 -12.55
N VAL A 23 18.97 -14.88 -11.37
CA VAL A 23 17.98 -15.91 -11.08
C VAL A 23 16.77 -15.58 -11.94
N GLU A 24 16.79 -16.14 -13.14
CA GLU A 24 15.69 -16.17 -14.08
C GLU A 24 14.48 -16.80 -13.39
N LEU A 25 13.36 -16.08 -13.27
CA LEU A 25 12.09 -16.64 -12.79
C LEU A 25 11.56 -17.76 -13.71
N SER A 26 12.15 -17.96 -14.88
CA SER A 26 12.00 -19.14 -15.75
C SER A 26 12.64 -20.41 -15.21
N SER A 27 13.50 -20.35 -14.18
CA SER A 27 14.17 -21.51 -13.60
C SER A 27 13.31 -22.26 -12.56
N LEU A 28 12.16 -21.71 -12.17
CA LEU A 28 11.19 -22.34 -11.28
C LEU A 28 10.06 -23.07 -12.03
N SER A 29 10.28 -23.47 -13.28
CA SER A 29 9.32 -24.27 -14.05
C SER A 29 9.84 -25.67 -14.39
N ARG A 30 10.19 -26.44 -13.36
CA ARG A 30 9.95 -27.89 -13.42
C ARG A 30 8.73 -28.21 -12.59
N PHE A 31 7.58 -27.71 -13.04
CA PHE A 31 6.29 -28.08 -12.50
C PHE A 31 6.06 -29.56 -12.82
N GLU A 32 5.96 -30.38 -11.78
CA GLU A 32 5.39 -31.73 -11.91
C GLU A 32 3.99 -31.59 -12.50
N LYS A 33 3.69 -32.44 -13.49
CA LYS A 33 2.36 -32.55 -14.06
C LYS A 33 1.57 -33.54 -13.21
N ASP A 34 0.32 -33.23 -12.91
CA ASP A 34 -0.57 -34.19 -12.25
C ASP A 34 -0.86 -35.37 -13.19
N ASP A 35 -1.40 -36.48 -12.67
CA ASP A 35 -1.71 -37.72 -13.43
C ASP A 35 -2.64 -37.49 -14.65
N ASP A 36 -3.37 -36.36 -14.67
CA ASP A 36 -4.22 -35.89 -15.77
C ASP A 36 -3.46 -35.11 -16.87
N GLY A 37 -2.14 -34.92 -16.73
CA GLY A 37 -1.31 -34.14 -17.65
C GLY A 37 -1.53 -32.62 -17.59
N ARG A 38 -2.26 -32.13 -16.59
CA ARG A 38 -2.44 -30.69 -16.34
C ARG A 38 -1.27 -30.13 -15.55
N CYS A 39 -0.78 -28.96 -15.97
CA CYS A 39 0.18 -28.19 -15.19
C CYS A 39 -0.62 -27.47 -14.09
N LEU A 40 -0.22 -27.56 -12.82
CA LEU A 40 -0.78 -26.78 -11.70
C LEU A 40 -0.78 -25.24 -11.93
N GLY A 41 -0.19 -24.77 -13.03
CA GLY A 41 -0.11 -23.37 -13.43
C GLY A 41 -1.33 -22.83 -14.19
N ASP A 42 -2.13 -23.68 -14.85
CA ASP A 42 -3.20 -23.25 -15.77
C ASP A 42 -4.35 -22.52 -15.03
N ASP A 43 -4.58 -22.83 -13.75
CA ASP A 43 -5.71 -22.27 -12.97
C ASP A 43 -5.53 -20.78 -12.59
N TYR A 44 -4.32 -20.24 -12.71
CA TYR A 44 -3.99 -18.87 -12.30
C TYR A 44 -3.46 -18.00 -13.42
N GLU A 45 -3.21 -18.54 -14.62
CA GLU A 45 -2.66 -17.78 -15.75
C GLU A 45 -3.54 -16.59 -16.10
N ASP A 46 -4.87 -16.78 -16.16
CA ASP A 46 -5.83 -15.71 -16.46
C ASP A 46 -5.77 -14.56 -15.44
N ILE A 47 -5.59 -14.90 -14.15
CA ILE A 47 -5.51 -13.91 -13.07
C ILE A 47 -4.18 -13.16 -13.16
N ILE A 48 -3.08 -13.87 -13.39
CA ILE A 48 -1.75 -13.27 -13.54
C ILE A 48 -1.75 -12.33 -14.74
N ASP A 49 -2.26 -12.77 -15.90
CA ASP A 49 -2.36 -11.97 -17.11
C ASP A 49 -3.21 -10.71 -16.90
N TYR A 50 -4.31 -10.82 -16.15
CA TYR A 50 -5.12 -9.67 -15.75
C TYR A 50 -4.32 -8.65 -14.93
N PHE A 51 -3.57 -9.10 -13.92
CA PHE A 51 -2.76 -8.21 -13.07
C PHE A 51 -1.60 -7.57 -13.85
N GLU A 52 -0.93 -8.34 -14.71
CA GLU A 52 0.14 -7.85 -15.56
C GLU A 52 -0.35 -6.83 -16.57
N GLU A 53 -1.54 -7.01 -17.14
CA GLU A 53 -2.09 -6.02 -18.09
C GLU A 53 -2.62 -4.77 -17.37
N THR A 54 -3.22 -4.95 -16.21
CA THR A 54 -4.00 -3.90 -15.55
C THR A 54 -3.16 -3.03 -14.62
N TYR A 55 -2.22 -3.60 -13.85
CA TYR A 55 -1.53 -2.89 -12.76
C TYR A 55 -0.01 -2.87 -12.85
N ILE A 56 0.64 -3.89 -13.42
CA ILE A 56 2.11 -4.03 -13.41
C ILE A 56 2.74 -3.66 -14.76
N GLY A 57 2.14 -4.11 -15.85
CA GLY A 57 2.68 -4.04 -17.20
C GLY A 57 3.39 -5.32 -17.62
N ARG A 58 2.91 -5.98 -18.69
CA ARG A 58 3.54 -7.19 -19.27
C ARG A 58 5.00 -6.93 -19.64
N LEU A 59 5.88 -7.87 -19.29
CA LEU A 59 7.30 -7.80 -19.63
C LEU A 59 7.50 -8.14 -21.12
N ARG A 60 8.25 -7.30 -21.82
CA ARG A 60 8.64 -7.55 -23.21
C ARG A 60 9.99 -8.29 -23.25
N PRO A 61 10.29 -9.00 -24.35
CA PRO A 61 11.58 -9.70 -24.52
C PRO A 61 12.81 -8.79 -24.38
N ASN A 62 12.68 -7.50 -24.64
CA ASN A 62 13.73 -6.50 -24.45
C ASN A 62 13.87 -6.00 -22.99
N GLN A 63 13.30 -6.72 -22.02
CA GLN A 63 13.30 -6.38 -20.58
C GLN A 63 12.56 -5.08 -20.22
N THR A 64 11.80 -4.49 -21.16
CA THR A 64 10.95 -3.32 -20.86
C THR A 64 9.53 -3.76 -20.54
N ARG A 65 8.88 -3.11 -19.57
CA ARG A 65 7.45 -3.36 -19.28
C ARG A 65 6.56 -2.48 -20.14
N ARG A 66 5.43 -3.03 -20.60
CA ARG A 66 4.35 -2.21 -21.18
C ARG A 66 3.79 -1.29 -20.10
N GLN A 67 3.29 -0.11 -20.50
CA GLN A 67 2.55 0.73 -19.56
C GLN A 67 1.25 0.02 -19.16
N PRO A 68 1.00 -0.19 -17.86
CA PRO A 68 -0.26 -0.76 -17.38
C PRO A 68 -1.42 0.23 -17.51
N LYS A 69 -2.66 -0.26 -17.46
CA LYS A 69 -3.88 0.58 -17.45
C LYS A 69 -3.92 1.50 -16.23
N PHE A 70 -3.49 0.99 -15.07
CA PHE A 70 -3.36 1.72 -13.82
C PHE A 70 -1.93 1.61 -13.31
N GLY A 71 -1.10 2.62 -13.64
CA GLY A 71 0.30 2.70 -13.21
C GLY A 71 0.49 2.64 -11.70
N ILE A 72 1.72 2.32 -11.27
CA ILE A 72 2.07 2.25 -9.85
C ILE A 72 1.75 3.55 -9.12
N ASP A 73 1.93 4.70 -9.76
CA ASP A 73 1.63 6.01 -9.19
C ASP A 73 0.14 6.19 -8.82
N PHE A 74 -0.75 5.44 -9.47
CA PHE A 74 -2.19 5.50 -9.21
C PHE A 74 -2.59 4.73 -7.94
N TRP A 75 -2.07 3.51 -7.76
CA TRP A 75 -2.48 2.62 -6.68
C TRP A 75 -1.50 2.60 -5.49
N ASN A 76 -0.26 3.06 -5.67
CA ASN A 76 0.73 3.08 -4.61
C ASN A 76 0.45 4.21 -3.62
N MET A 77 0.33 3.85 -2.35
CA MET A 77 0.07 4.77 -1.25
C MET A 77 1.35 5.13 -0.46
N TYR A 78 2.54 4.77 -0.98
CA TYR A 78 3.83 5.02 -0.34
C TYR A 78 4.03 6.51 -0.01
N HIS A 79 4.02 7.38 -1.03
CA HIS A 79 4.24 8.83 -0.86
C HIS A 79 3.21 9.46 0.09
N ARG A 80 1.93 9.11 -0.07
CA ARG A 80 0.86 9.59 0.82
C ARG A 80 1.09 9.19 2.27
N THR A 81 1.66 8.00 2.50
CA THR A 81 1.93 7.51 3.85
C THR A 81 3.17 8.14 4.44
N THR A 82 4.23 8.34 3.66
CA THR A 82 5.47 9.00 4.13
C THR A 82 5.25 10.49 4.42
N GLU A 83 4.42 11.16 3.62
CA GLU A 83 4.10 12.59 3.78
C GLU A 83 2.98 12.83 4.80
N ALA A 84 2.47 11.78 5.45
CA ALA A 84 1.34 11.84 6.38
C ALA A 84 0.09 12.55 5.82
N VAL A 85 -0.11 12.46 4.50
CA VAL A 85 -1.26 13.06 3.81
C VAL A 85 -2.53 12.30 4.18
N MET A 86 -3.63 13.03 4.31
CA MET A 86 -4.92 12.44 4.62
C MET A 86 -5.33 11.42 3.55
N ARG A 87 -5.68 10.21 3.97
CA ARG A 87 -6.33 9.24 3.09
C ARG A 87 -7.75 9.73 2.89
N THR A 88 -8.10 10.11 1.66
CA THR A 88 -9.34 10.81 1.30
C THR A 88 -10.61 10.16 1.88
N ASN A 89 -10.64 8.84 2.03
CA ASN A 89 -11.81 8.16 2.60
C ASN A 89 -11.96 8.33 4.13
N ASN A 90 -10.88 8.53 4.89
CA ASN A 90 -10.98 8.58 6.35
C ASN A 90 -11.78 9.78 6.85
N VAL A 91 -11.63 10.94 6.19
CA VAL A 91 -12.32 12.17 6.56
C VAL A 91 -13.79 12.07 6.15
N ALA A 92 -14.07 11.59 4.93
CA ALA A 92 -15.44 11.39 4.45
C ALA A 92 -16.20 10.38 5.32
N GLU A 93 -15.60 9.23 5.64
CA GLU A 93 -16.20 8.25 6.56
C GLU A 93 -16.38 8.81 7.97
N ALA A 94 -15.42 9.58 8.48
CA ALA A 94 -15.54 10.19 9.80
C ALA A 94 -16.69 11.20 9.83
N TYR A 95 -16.82 12.01 8.78
CA TYR A 95 -17.93 12.93 8.62
C TYR A 95 -19.27 12.20 8.49
N HIS A 96 -19.36 11.17 7.64
CA HIS A 96 -20.57 10.34 7.55
C HIS A 96 -20.94 9.68 8.88
N ARG A 97 -19.96 9.17 9.63
CA ARG A 97 -20.18 8.62 10.98
C ARG A 97 -20.67 9.69 11.96
N ARG A 98 -20.11 10.90 11.89
CA ARG A 98 -20.54 12.05 12.71
C ARG A 98 -21.97 12.46 12.37
N ILE A 99 -22.28 12.65 11.09
CA ILE A 99 -23.63 12.92 10.59
C ILE A 99 -24.61 11.84 11.04
N GLY A 100 -24.29 10.55 10.89
CA GLY A 100 -25.13 9.46 11.40
C GLY A 100 -25.32 9.50 12.92
N SER A 101 -24.35 9.98 13.69
CA SER A 101 -24.49 10.15 15.15
C SER A 101 -25.32 11.37 15.56
N VAL A 102 -25.34 12.41 14.72
CA VAL A 102 -26.17 13.62 14.88
C VAL A 102 -27.63 13.30 14.52
N PHE A 103 -27.83 12.60 13.40
CA PHE A 103 -29.13 12.13 12.94
C PHE A 103 -29.42 10.73 13.50
N GLN A 104 -29.86 10.65 14.76
CA GLN A 104 -30.22 9.38 15.42
C GLN A 104 -31.57 8.81 14.96
N TYR A 105 -32.09 9.27 13.80
CA TYR A 105 -33.41 8.92 13.28
C TYR A 105 -33.29 8.39 11.85
N SER A 106 -34.03 7.33 11.53
CA SER A 106 -34.07 6.78 10.16
C SER A 106 -34.70 7.76 9.17
N HIS A 107 -35.70 8.54 9.62
CA HIS A 107 -36.47 9.46 8.78
C HIS A 107 -36.81 10.77 9.55
N PRO A 108 -35.85 11.70 9.69
CA PRO A 108 -36.13 13.00 10.30
C PRO A 108 -37.09 13.82 9.42
N THR A 109 -37.94 14.63 10.05
CA THR A 109 -38.71 15.65 9.32
C THR A 109 -37.75 16.71 8.77
N LEU A 110 -38.17 17.41 7.71
CA LEU A 110 -37.33 18.45 7.08
C LEU A 110 -36.85 19.51 8.09
N TRP A 111 -37.71 19.91 9.03
CA TRP A 111 -37.36 20.90 10.04
C TRP A 111 -36.32 20.40 11.03
N CYS A 112 -36.52 19.21 11.62
CA CYS A 112 -35.51 18.59 12.49
C CYS A 112 -34.20 18.36 11.75
N PHE A 113 -34.28 18.03 10.45
CA PHE A 113 -33.09 17.85 9.62
C PHE A 113 -32.28 19.15 9.50
N LEU A 114 -32.96 20.26 9.18
CA LEU A 114 -32.33 21.57 9.05
C LEU A 114 -31.74 22.07 10.38
N GLU A 115 -32.46 21.91 11.48
CA GLU A 115 -31.95 22.29 12.82
C GLU A 115 -30.65 21.56 13.15
N LYS A 116 -30.60 20.25 12.91
CA LYS A 116 -29.41 19.43 13.15
C LYS A 116 -28.24 19.78 12.24
N LEU A 117 -28.51 20.16 10.98
CA LEU A 117 -27.46 20.68 10.10
C LEU A 117 -26.86 21.99 10.62
N ILE A 118 -27.69 22.92 11.12
CA ILE A 118 -27.23 24.18 11.69
C ILE A 118 -26.37 23.92 12.95
N GLU A 119 -26.80 22.99 13.82
CA GLU A 119 -26.01 22.59 14.99
C GLU A 119 -24.62 22.04 14.61
N GLU A 120 -24.56 21.18 13.59
CA GLU A 120 -23.32 20.56 13.13
C GLU A 120 -22.38 21.57 12.45
N GLU A 121 -22.93 22.51 11.67
CA GLU A 121 -22.17 23.63 11.09
C GLU A 121 -21.58 24.51 12.20
N ASN A 122 -22.38 24.88 13.19
CA ASN A 122 -21.91 25.67 14.33
C ASN A 122 -20.79 24.95 15.09
N ALA A 123 -20.92 23.64 15.34
CA ALA A 123 -19.88 22.85 15.99
C ALA A 123 -18.59 22.80 15.17
N THR A 124 -18.71 22.71 13.84
CA THR A 124 -17.57 22.73 12.92
C THR A 124 -16.88 24.09 12.89
N HIS A 125 -17.66 25.17 12.85
CA HIS A 125 -17.14 26.54 12.91
C HIS A 125 -16.39 26.78 14.23
N MET A 126 -16.91 26.31 15.36
CA MET A 126 -16.19 26.39 16.64
C MET A 126 -14.85 25.65 16.61
N ASP A 127 -14.80 24.46 15.99
CA ASP A 127 -13.55 23.71 15.83
C ASP A 127 -12.53 24.50 14.96
N ILE A 128 -12.99 25.17 13.89
CA ILE A 128 -12.15 26.02 13.04
C ILE A 128 -11.63 27.23 13.82
N LEU A 129 -12.47 27.89 14.61
CA LEU A 129 -12.05 29.04 15.44
C LEU A 129 -11.00 28.66 16.46
N HIS A 130 -11.14 27.50 17.12
CA HIS A 130 -10.11 27.00 18.03
C HIS A 130 -8.78 26.74 17.32
N ILE A 131 -8.81 26.13 16.13
CA ILE A 131 -7.61 25.90 15.31
C ILE A 131 -6.97 27.23 14.91
N ASN A 132 -7.76 28.22 14.47
CA ASN A 132 -7.27 29.55 14.11
C ASN A 132 -6.71 30.34 15.29
N ALA A 133 -7.14 30.01 16.52
CA ALA A 133 -6.62 30.56 17.77
C ALA A 133 -5.40 29.78 18.30
N ASP A 134 -4.76 28.96 17.47
CA ASP A 134 -3.63 28.10 17.80
C ASP A 134 -3.88 27.13 18.97
N GLN A 135 -5.16 26.82 19.25
CA GLN A 135 -5.49 25.78 20.21
C GLN A 135 -5.22 24.41 19.60
N ALA A 136 -4.74 23.48 20.43
CA ALA A 136 -4.43 22.14 19.96
C ALA A 136 -5.69 21.45 19.38
N PRO A 137 -5.61 20.86 18.18
CA PRO A 137 -6.75 20.19 17.57
C PRO A 137 -7.16 18.96 18.38
N LYS A 138 -8.42 18.52 18.19
CA LYS A 138 -8.91 17.28 18.80
C LYS A 138 -7.99 16.12 18.45
N LEU A 139 -7.58 15.38 19.49
CA LEU A 139 -6.62 14.28 19.35
C LEU A 139 -7.13 13.21 18.37
N LYS A 140 -6.22 12.69 17.54
CA LYS A 140 -6.50 11.51 16.70
C LYS A 140 -6.86 10.32 17.60
N SER A 141 -7.78 9.47 17.14
CA SER A 141 -8.08 8.20 17.84
C SER A 141 -6.81 7.36 18.01
N LYS A 142 -6.58 6.85 19.23
CA LYS A 142 -5.44 5.96 19.54
C LYS A 142 -5.34 4.76 18.58
N ARG A 143 -6.48 4.26 18.09
CA ARG A 143 -6.51 3.18 17.09
C ARG A 143 -5.88 3.62 15.77
N ASN A 144 -6.26 4.80 15.28
CA ASN A 144 -5.76 5.35 14.02
C ASN A 144 -4.28 5.72 14.14
N GLU A 145 -3.87 6.28 15.27
CA GLU A 145 -2.46 6.58 15.56
C GLU A 145 -1.59 5.32 15.56
N ARG A 146 -2.04 4.24 16.21
CA ARG A 146 -1.35 2.93 16.18
C ARG A 146 -1.25 2.37 14.76
N PHE A 147 -2.33 2.51 13.97
CA PHE A 147 -2.36 2.08 12.58
C PHE A 147 -1.38 2.87 11.70
N GLU A 148 -1.38 4.20 11.80
CA GLU A 148 -0.41 5.07 11.10
C GLU A 148 1.03 4.68 11.46
N LYS A 149 1.33 4.51 12.76
CA LYS A 149 2.65 4.07 13.23
C LYS A 149 3.05 2.71 12.66
N ARG A 150 2.12 1.75 12.61
CA ARG A 150 2.37 0.42 12.04
C ARG A 150 2.67 0.51 10.55
N LEU A 151 1.90 1.31 9.79
CA LEU A 151 2.14 1.51 8.37
C LEU A 151 3.50 2.14 8.09
N LEU A 152 3.88 3.18 8.86
CA LEU A 152 5.19 3.80 8.74
C LEU A 152 6.32 2.82 9.02
N ASN A 153 6.17 1.95 10.02
CA ASN A 153 7.16 0.93 10.32
C ASN A 153 7.34 -0.08 9.17
N ILE A 154 6.23 -0.53 8.56
CA ILE A 154 6.27 -1.43 7.39
C ILE A 154 7.02 -0.78 6.23
N ILE A 155 6.74 0.51 5.98
CA ILE A 155 7.39 1.26 4.90
C ILE A 155 8.87 1.50 5.19
N SER A 156 9.24 1.76 6.45
CA SER A 156 10.62 2.03 6.85
C SER A 156 11.51 0.80 6.78
N ASN A 157 10.96 -0.41 6.94
CA ASN A 157 11.72 -1.65 6.88
C ASN A 157 10.97 -2.74 6.10
N PRO A 158 10.92 -2.62 4.75
CA PRO A 158 10.13 -3.50 3.92
C PRO A 158 10.66 -4.94 3.93
N HIS A 159 11.98 -5.12 3.87
CA HIS A 159 12.60 -6.45 3.78
C HIS A 159 12.43 -7.27 5.07
N ALA A 160 12.57 -6.66 6.25
CA ALA A 160 12.38 -7.39 7.51
C ALA A 160 10.94 -7.88 7.70
N TYR A 161 9.95 -7.12 7.20
CA TYR A 161 8.55 -7.52 7.29
C TYR A 161 8.21 -8.67 6.33
N VAL A 162 8.74 -8.63 5.10
CA VAL A 162 8.57 -9.71 4.11
C VAL A 162 9.15 -11.02 4.64
N LEU A 163 10.36 -10.99 5.20
CA LEU A 163 10.99 -12.19 5.77
C LEU A 163 10.15 -12.77 6.92
N LYS A 164 9.62 -11.92 7.81
CA LYS A 164 8.73 -12.37 8.89
C LYS A 164 7.41 -12.97 8.38
N GLN A 165 6.86 -12.43 7.30
CA GLN A 165 5.67 -13.00 6.66
C GLN A 165 5.97 -14.36 6.03
N LEU A 166 7.07 -14.47 5.29
CA LEU A 166 7.50 -15.71 4.66
C LEU A 166 7.80 -16.80 5.71
N ASP A 167 8.45 -16.46 6.82
CA ASP A 167 8.65 -17.39 7.95
C ASP A 167 7.32 -17.87 8.55
N SER A 168 6.36 -16.96 8.72
CA SER A 168 5.03 -17.30 9.26
C SER A 168 4.28 -18.24 8.31
N ILE A 169 4.35 -17.99 7.00
CA ILE A 169 3.72 -18.84 5.98
C ILE A 169 4.41 -20.21 5.94
N ALA A 170 5.75 -20.25 5.93
CA ALA A 170 6.53 -21.48 5.95
C ALA A 170 6.17 -22.35 7.16
N SER A 171 6.02 -21.74 8.34
CA SER A 171 5.62 -22.46 9.56
C SER A 171 4.20 -23.03 9.53
N ASN A 172 3.29 -22.45 8.75
CA ASN A 172 1.91 -22.93 8.60
C ASN A 172 1.79 -24.06 7.56
N ILE A 173 2.70 -24.11 6.59
CA ILE A 173 2.73 -25.16 5.55
C ILE A 173 3.50 -26.40 6.03
N SER A 174 4.41 -26.25 7.01
CA SER A 174 5.14 -27.35 7.62
C SER A 174 4.34 -28.18 8.64
N LEU A 175 3.01 -28.06 8.65
CA LEU A 175 2.05 -28.80 9.48
C LEU A 175 1.20 -29.72 8.59
#